data_AF-B7P4R5-F1
#
_entry.id   AF-B7P4R5-F1
#
_cell.length_a   1.000
_cell.length_b   1.000
_cell.length_c   1.000
_cell.angle_alpha   90.00
_cell.angle_beta   90.00
_cell.angle_gamma   90.00
#
_symmetry.space_group_name_H-M   'P 1'
#
loop_
_entity.id
_entity.type
_entity.pdbx_description
1 polymer ?
#
loop_
_entity_poly.entity_id
_entity_poly.type
_entity_poly.pdbx_seq_one_letter_code
_entity_poly.pdbx_strand_id
1 'polypeptide(L)'
;MHEQAREIQALKEELNIDERYSRLPNLEIHGLTQRPREHLGEIIADIARKAGVSDFQPSDLVAAHLLPSGKSENPPVLIRFQSVGGKKKCMVVGFTH
;
A
#
# COMPACT_ATOMS: atom_id res chain seq x y z
N MET A 1 -2.92 -39.52 -12.04
CA MET A 1 -3.69 -38.35 -12.51
C MET A 1 -4.30 -37.54 -11.36
N HIS A 2 -4.85 -38.15 -10.30
CA HIS A 2 -5.43 -37.40 -9.17
C HIS A 2 -4.42 -36.76 -8.19
N GLU A 3 -3.22 -37.34 -8.06
CA GLU A 3 -2.19 -36.85 -7.13
C GLU A 3 -1.55 -35.54 -7.62
N GLN A 4 -1.20 -35.47 -8.91
CA GLN A 4 -0.73 -34.24 -9.56
C GLN A 4 -1.77 -33.10 -9.48
N ALA A 5 -3.06 -33.42 -9.63
CA ALA A 5 -4.12 -32.42 -9.51
C ALA A 5 -4.24 -31.85 -8.08
N ARG A 6 -4.02 -32.69 -7.06
CA ARG A 6 -3.99 -32.25 -5.65
C ARG A 6 -2.76 -31.40 -5.36
N GLU A 7 -1.60 -31.78 -5.88
CA GLU A 7 -0.35 -31.03 -5.72
C GLU A 7 -0.45 -29.63 -6.37
N ILE A 8 -0.98 -29.54 -7.59
CA ILE A 8 -1.23 -28.26 -8.26
C ILE A 8 -2.20 -27.39 -7.46
N GLN A 9 -3.23 -27.98 -6.86
CA GLN A 9 -4.20 -27.25 -6.04
C GLN A 9 -3.55 -26.70 -4.77
N ALA A 10 -2.73 -27.51 -4.08
CA ALA A 10 -1.99 -27.07 -2.90
C ALA A 10 -1.03 -25.92 -3.22
N LEU A 11 -0.28 -26.01 -4.32
CA LEU A 11 0.64 -24.95 -4.77
C LEU A 11 -0.10 -23.65 -5.10
N LYS A 12 -1.28 -23.73 -5.72
CA LYS A 12 -2.11 -22.55 -5.99
C LYS A 12 -2.60 -21.87 -4.71
N GLU A 13 -2.95 -22.66 -3.70
CA GLU A 13 -3.39 -22.15 -2.41
C GLU A 13 -2.25 -21.46 -1.68
N GLU A 14 -1.08 -22.08 -1.64
CA GLU A 14 0.13 -21.51 -1.03
C GLU A 14 0.54 -20.20 -1.73
N LEU A 15 0.55 -20.17 -3.07
CA LEU A 15 0.86 -18.97 -3.84
C LEU A 15 -0.12 -17.83 -3.53
N ASN A 16 -1.43 -18.11 -3.49
CA ASN A 16 -2.44 -17.11 -3.18
C ASN A 16 -2.31 -16.60 -1.73
N ILE A 17 -1.95 -17.47 -0.79
CA ILE A 17 -1.67 -17.09 0.59
C ILE A 17 -0.46 -16.14 0.64
N ASP A 18 0.63 -16.48 -0.03
CA ASP A 18 1.84 -15.66 -0.10
C ASP A 18 1.60 -14.31 -0.78
N GLU A 19 0.84 -14.28 -1.87
CA GLU A 19 0.45 -13.04 -2.54
C GLU A 19 -0.37 -12.13 -1.62
N ARG A 20 -1.30 -12.69 -0.85
CA ARG A 20 -2.09 -11.93 0.14
C ARG A 20 -1.20 -11.37 1.24
N TYR A 21 -0.30 -12.19 1.78
CA TYR A 21 0.64 -11.75 2.82
C TYR A 21 1.59 -10.65 2.33
N SER A 22 2.09 -10.75 1.10
CA SER A 22 2.98 -9.75 0.48
C SER A 22 2.32 -8.37 0.34
N ARG A 23 1.00 -8.31 0.20
CA ARG A 23 0.22 -7.06 0.05
C ARG A 23 -0.24 -6.45 1.37
N LEU A 24 -0.12 -7.16 2.50
CA LEU A 24 -0.52 -6.62 3.80
C LEU A 24 0.10 -5.26 4.15
N PRO A 25 1.39 -4.99 3.89
CA PRO A 25 1.97 -3.68 4.16
C PRO A 25 1.64 -2.65 3.08
N ASN A 26 0.75 -2.93 2.12
CA ASN A 26 0.36 -1.96 1.11
C ASN A 26 -0.89 -1.19 1.53
N LEU A 27 -0.97 0.09 1.18
CA LEU A 27 -2.16 0.94 1.33
C LEU A 27 -2.40 1.70 0.02
N GLU A 28 -3.64 1.71 -0.44
CA GLU A 28 -4.08 2.52 -1.56
C GLU A 28 -4.74 3.79 -1.02
N ILE A 29 -4.40 4.94 -1.59
CA ILE A 29 -5.00 6.23 -1.23
C ILE A 29 -5.62 6.84 -2.48
N HIS A 30 -6.89 7.21 -2.38
CA HIS A 30 -7.61 7.91 -3.42
C HIS A 30 -7.74 9.41 -3.12
N GLY A 31 -7.98 10.22 -4.15
CA GLY A 31 -8.33 11.63 -4.00
C GLY A 31 -7.17 12.58 -3.69
N LEU A 32 -5.91 12.11 -3.78
CA LEU A 32 -4.75 12.98 -3.65
C LEU A 32 -4.57 13.81 -4.94
N THR A 33 -4.80 15.12 -4.82
CA THR A 33 -4.45 16.07 -5.88
C THR A 33 -2.94 16.23 -5.95
N GLN A 34 -2.34 15.86 -7.07
CA GLN A 34 -0.91 16.02 -7.28
C GLN A 34 -0.58 17.37 -7.90
N ARG A 35 0.52 17.97 -7.45
CA ARG A 35 1.17 19.11 -8.10
C ARG A 35 2.47 18.64 -8.79
N PRO A 36 2.91 19.34 -9.84
CA PRO A 36 4.16 19.04 -10.50
C PRO A 36 5.34 19.06 -9.51
N ARG A 37 6.21 18.04 -9.59
CA ARG A 37 7.44 17.88 -8.79
C ARG A 37 7.24 17.60 -7.30
N GLU A 38 6.06 17.13 -6.87
CA GLU A 38 5.89 16.69 -5.49
C GLU A 38 6.51 15.31 -5.24
N HIS A 39 7.21 15.17 -4.10
CA HIS A 39 7.69 13.88 -3.62
C HIS A 39 6.59 13.20 -2.83
N LEU A 40 6.05 12.09 -3.36
CA LEU A 40 4.95 11.35 -2.74
C LEU A 40 5.23 10.98 -1.28
N GLY A 41 6.46 10.56 -0.96
CA GLY A 41 6.85 10.22 0.42
C GLY A 41 6.70 11.38 1.39
N GLU A 42 7.04 12.61 0.96
CA GLU A 42 6.88 13.82 1.78
C GLU A 42 5.41 14.19 1.96
N ILE A 43 4.60 14.09 0.90
CA ILE A 43 3.14 14.32 0.98
C ILE A 43 2.52 13.35 1.99
N ILE A 44 2.84 12.06 1.88
CA ILE A 44 2.31 11.03 2.78
C ILE A 44 2.73 11.31 4.21
N ALA A 45 3.99 11.73 4.42
CA ALA A 45 4.47 12.09 5.74
C ALA A 45 3.75 13.31 6.32
N ASP A 46 3.50 14.33 5.50
CA ASP A 46 2.68 15.48 5.89
C ASP A 46 1.24 15.07 6.27
N ILE A 47 0.62 14.19 5.49
CA ILE A 47 -0.73 13.71 5.78
C ILE A 47 -0.74 12.88 7.07
N ALA A 48 0.22 11.98 7.25
CA ALA A 48 0.36 11.16 8.46
C ALA A 48 0.54 12.03 9.71
N ARG A 49 1.38 13.07 9.64
CA ARG A 49 1.55 14.05 10.72
C ARG A 49 0.25 14.80 11.01
N LYS A 50 -0.45 15.29 9.98
CA LYS A 50 -1.74 16.00 10.13
C LYS A 50 -2.83 15.11 10.73
N ALA A 51 -2.77 13.80 10.48
CA ALA A 51 -3.67 12.81 11.04
C ALA A 51 -3.31 12.42 12.49
N GLY A 52 -2.12 12.78 12.98
CA GLY A 52 -1.68 12.56 14.37
C GLY A 52 -0.56 11.52 14.53
N VAL A 53 -0.03 10.95 13.44
CA VAL A 53 1.15 10.08 13.46
C VAL A 53 2.40 10.96 13.33
N SER A 54 2.75 11.58 14.45
CA SER A 54 3.82 12.60 14.52
C SER A 54 5.22 12.03 14.27
N ASP A 55 5.42 10.74 14.52
CA ASP A 55 6.69 10.02 14.36
C ASP A 55 6.92 9.49 12.95
N PHE A 56 5.97 9.65 12.03
CA PHE A 56 6.08 9.13 10.67
C PHE A 56 7.20 9.80 9.87
N GLN A 57 8.09 8.99 9.31
CA GLN A 57 9.17 9.42 8.43
C GLN A 57 8.99 8.86 7.02
N PRO A 58 9.44 9.57 5.96
CA PRO A 58 9.44 9.03 4.60
C PRO A 58 10.18 7.69 4.47
N SER A 59 11.18 7.44 5.32
CA SER A 59 11.91 6.17 5.38
C SER A 59 11.06 4.98 5.83
N ASP A 60 9.91 5.20 6.49
CA ASP A 60 8.97 4.15 6.87
C ASP A 60 8.27 3.53 5.64
N LEU A 61 8.45 4.15 4.47
CA LEU A 61 7.99 3.66 3.17
C LEU A 61 9.12 2.95 2.42
N VAL A 62 8.78 1.80 1.84
CA VAL A 62 9.61 1.10 0.86
C VAL A 62 9.41 1.71 -0.52
N ALA A 63 8.16 2.05 -0.84
CA ALA A 63 7.80 2.64 -2.13
C ALA A 63 6.49 3.42 -2.02
N ALA A 64 6.36 4.45 -2.85
CA ALA A 64 5.09 5.13 -3.12
C ALA A 64 5.05 5.49 -4.60
N HIS A 65 3.99 5.07 -5.29
CA HIS A 65 3.83 5.34 -6.72
C HIS A 65 2.35 5.47 -7.09
N LEU A 66 2.10 6.19 -8.19
CA LEU A 66 0.78 6.23 -8.78
C LEU A 66 0.43 4.89 -9.40
N LEU A 67 -0.80 4.45 -9.18
CA LEU A 67 -1.37 3.38 -9.96
C LEU A 67 -1.83 3.91 -11.33
N PRO A 68 -1.59 3.17 -12.42
CA PRO A 68 -2.10 3.54 -13.73
C PRO A 68 -3.63 3.52 -13.70
N SER A 69 -4.24 4.69 -13.66
CA SER A 69 -5.70 4.84 -13.60
C SER A 69 -6.23 5.54 -14.84
N GLY A 70 -5.87 5.05 -16.03
CA GLY A 70 -6.40 5.52 -17.32
C GLY A 70 -6.58 7.05 -17.43
N LYS A 71 -7.82 7.52 -17.31
CA LYS A 71 -8.25 8.93 -17.43
C LYS A 71 -8.60 9.62 -16.09
N SER A 72 -8.27 9.03 -14.94
CA SER A 72 -8.57 9.66 -13.65
C SER A 72 -7.73 10.94 -13.50
N GLU A 73 -8.37 12.04 -13.15
CA GLU A 73 -7.69 13.29 -12.80
C GLU A 73 -6.85 13.15 -11.52
N ASN A 74 -7.23 12.23 -10.63
CA ASN A 74 -6.51 11.91 -9.40
C ASN A 74 -6.25 10.39 -9.35
N PRO A 75 -5.14 9.91 -9.94
CA PRO A 75 -4.75 8.51 -9.86
C PRO A 75 -4.56 8.06 -8.41
N PRO A 76 -4.99 6.84 -8.04
CA PRO A 76 -4.72 6.31 -6.71
C PRO A 76 -3.22 6.18 -6.47
N VAL A 77 -2.79 6.37 -5.22
CA VAL A 77 -1.41 6.17 -4.81
C VAL A 77 -1.31 4.83 -4.09
N LEU A 78 -0.46 3.93 -4.61
CA LEU A 78 -0.08 2.72 -3.89
C LEU A 78 1.17 2.99 -3.06
N ILE A 79 1.05 2.76 -1.76
CA ILE A 79 2.09 2.92 -0.77
C ILE A 79 2.46 1.55 -0.23
N ARG A 80 3.75 1.25 -0.13
CA ARG A 80 4.27 0.07 0.57
C ARG A 80 5.06 0.52 1.78
N PHE A 81 4.62 0.09 2.95
CA PHE A 81 5.29 0.33 4.23
C PHE A 81 6.40 -0.71 4.45
N GLN A 82 7.40 -0.38 5.27
CA GLN A 82 8.39 -1.35 5.72
C GLN A 82 7.77 -2.51 6.51
N SER A 83 6.65 -2.26 7.19
CA SER A 83 5.95 -3.26 7.98
C SER A 83 4.44 -3.02 8.02
N VAL A 84 3.68 -4.08 8.30
CA VAL A 84 2.24 -4.01 8.56
C VAL A 84 1.95 -3.13 9.79
N GLY A 85 2.85 -3.10 10.77
CA GLY A 85 2.73 -2.22 11.93
C GLY A 85 2.73 -0.73 11.56
N GLY A 86 3.63 -0.33 10.65
CA GLY A 86 3.68 1.05 10.12
C GLY A 86 2.39 1.44 9.40
N LYS A 87 1.85 0.56 8.55
CA LYS A 87 0.53 0.76 7.91
C LYS A 87 -0.59 0.93 8.95
N LYS A 88 -0.64 0.05 9.97
CA LYS A 88 -1.68 0.07 11.00
C LYS A 88 -1.71 1.39 11.77
N LYS A 89 -0.55 1.96 12.11
CA LYS A 89 -0.47 3.29 12.73
C LYS A 89 -1.18 4.35 11.89
N CYS A 90 -0.98 4.33 10.57
CA CYS A 90 -1.62 5.27 9.65
C CYS A 90 -3.12 5.01 9.47
N MET A 91 -3.57 3.76 9.46
CA MET A 91 -5.00 3.45 9.33
C MET A 91 -5.83 3.89 10.54
N VAL A 92 -5.26 3.82 11.76
CA VAL A 92 -5.95 4.22 13.00
C VAL A 92 -6.32 5.70 12.98
N VAL A 93 -5.58 6.52 12.23
CA VAL A 93 -5.74 7.98 12.21
C VAL A 93 -6.54 8.54 11.02
N GLY A 94 -7.12 7.68 10.17
CA GLY A 94 -8.10 8.13 9.16
C GLY A 94 -7.67 8.07 7.70
N PHE A 95 -6.65 7.29 7.33
CA PHE A 95 -6.49 6.87 5.94
C PHE A 95 -7.52 5.79 5.61
N THR A 96 -8.72 6.20 5.19
CA THR A 96 -9.75 5.29 4.69
C THR A 96 -9.46 4.87 3.25
N HIS A 97 -9.73 3.59 2.94
CA HIS A 97 -9.58 3.02 1.59
C HIS A 97 -10.57 3.68 0.62
#